data_AF-A0A3N0CL95-F1
#
_entry.id   AF-A0A3N0CL95-F1
#
_cell.length_a   1.000
_cell.length_b   1.000
_cell.length_c   1.000
_cell.angle_alpha   90.00
_cell.angle_beta   90.00
_cell.angle_gamma   90.00
#
_symmetry.space_group_name_H-M   'P 1'
#
loop_
_entity.id
_entity.type
_entity.pdbx_description
1 polymer ?
#
loop_
_entity_poly.entity_id
_entity_poly.type
_entity_poly.pdbx_seq_one_letter_code
_entity_poly.pdbx_strand_id
1 'polypeptide(L)'
;MPHGRVTPSTRRRHRDQRGAAALEFALIVPILVMVVFGIVDFGWAINRDTLVNNAAREGAREGSLDPDQAAIVAAVRNSLVSIEPVGQTPSKITVTVGCRRPDDSVCTNFATDAVAGGTVIVTVALDHSWITPVGSTFGDGVELTKTVEMRIE
;
A
#
# COMPACT_ATOMS: atom_id res chain seq x y z
N MET A 1 -3.90 80.78 -29.46
CA MET A 1 -4.44 79.44 -29.14
C MET A 1 -3.74 78.42 -30.02
N PRO A 2 -2.95 77.47 -29.48
CA PRO A 2 -2.58 76.26 -30.21
C PRO A 2 -3.28 75.04 -29.60
N HIS A 3 -3.90 74.22 -30.45
CA HIS A 3 -4.48 72.93 -30.07
C HIS A 3 -3.38 71.86 -29.94
N GLY A 4 -3.06 71.46 -28.71
CA GLY A 4 -2.24 70.28 -28.46
C GLY A 4 -3.06 69.01 -28.68
N ARG A 5 -2.66 68.17 -29.65
CA ARG A 5 -3.20 66.80 -29.78
C ARG A 5 -2.47 65.87 -28.82
N VAL A 6 -3.23 65.24 -27.95
CA VAL A 6 -2.77 64.14 -27.11
C VAL A 6 -2.83 62.86 -27.94
N THR A 7 -1.69 62.27 -28.25
CA THR A 7 -1.61 60.90 -28.80
C THR A 7 -1.70 59.90 -27.65
N PRO A 8 -2.69 58.99 -27.61
CA PRO A 8 -2.76 58.00 -26.55
C PRO A 8 -1.63 56.98 -26.72
N SER A 9 -0.77 56.88 -25.70
CA SER A 9 0.28 55.86 -25.66
C SER A 9 -0.35 54.48 -25.41
N THR A 10 -0.28 53.60 -26.40
CA THR A 10 -0.67 52.19 -26.29
C THR A 10 0.40 51.40 -25.52
N ARG A 11 0.40 51.52 -24.19
CA ARG A 11 1.22 50.69 -23.28
C ARG A 11 0.34 49.82 -22.38
N ARG A 12 -0.44 48.90 -22.96
CA ARG A 12 -1.22 47.88 -22.20
C ARG A 12 -1.43 46.58 -22.99
N ARG A 13 -0.37 45.90 -23.42
CA ARG A 13 -0.52 44.55 -24.02
C ARG A 13 0.41 43.47 -23.46
N HIS A 14 1.53 43.86 -22.83
CA HIS A 14 2.50 42.89 -22.31
C HIS A 14 2.17 42.34 -20.91
N ARG A 15 1.30 43.00 -20.13
CA ARG A 15 0.87 42.49 -18.80
C ARG A 15 -0.25 41.45 -18.89
N ASP A 16 -1.16 41.61 -19.85
CA ASP A 16 -2.35 40.75 -19.95
C ASP A 16 -2.02 39.32 -20.43
N GLN A 17 -1.00 39.17 -21.29
CA GLN A 17 -0.55 37.85 -21.77
C GLN A 17 0.05 36.98 -20.66
N ARG A 18 0.71 37.58 -19.65
CA ARG A 18 1.28 36.86 -18.51
C ARG A 18 0.19 36.37 -17.53
N GLY A 19 -0.89 37.14 -17.37
CA GLY A 19 -2.04 36.75 -16.55
C GLY A 19 -2.85 35.62 -17.17
N ALA A 20 -3.06 35.66 -18.49
CA ALA A 20 -3.75 34.60 -19.22
C ALA A 20 -3.02 33.25 -19.13
N ALA A 21 -1.69 33.23 -19.35
CA ALA A 21 -0.89 32.01 -19.22
C ALA A 21 -0.90 31.42 -17.80
N ALA A 22 -0.91 32.27 -16.76
CA ALA A 22 -1.04 31.82 -15.38
C ALA A 22 -2.41 31.16 -15.10
N LEU A 23 -3.48 31.65 -15.72
CA LEU A 23 -4.83 31.09 -15.60
C LEU A 23 -4.94 29.73 -16.31
N GLU A 24 -4.38 29.61 -17.51
CA GLU A 24 -4.34 28.35 -18.27
C GLU A 24 -3.59 27.26 -17.49
N PHE A 25 -2.45 27.61 -16.89
CA PHE A 25 -1.70 26.71 -16.02
C PHE A 25 -2.51 26.31 -14.77
N ALA A 26 -3.19 27.26 -14.12
CA ALA A 26 -4.01 27.00 -12.94
C ALA A 26 -5.16 26.01 -13.20
N LEU A 27 -5.65 25.88 -14.44
CA LEU A 27 -6.66 24.90 -14.82
C LEU A 27 -6.09 23.50 -15.09
N ILE A 28 -4.86 23.41 -15.60
CA ILE A 28 -4.23 22.12 -15.96
C ILE A 28 -3.57 21.47 -14.75
N VAL A 29 -2.93 22.26 -13.88
CA VAL A 29 -2.20 21.78 -12.71
C VAL A 29 -3.01 20.85 -11.80
N PRO A 30 -4.27 21.13 -11.45
CA PRO A 30 -5.05 20.24 -10.58
C PRO A 30 -5.21 18.84 -11.16
N ILE A 31 -5.47 18.73 -12.47
CA ILE A 31 -5.60 17.44 -13.16
C ILE A 31 -4.25 16.72 -13.19
N LEU A 32 -3.17 17.44 -13.50
CA LEU A 32 -1.83 16.88 -13.53
C LEU A 32 -1.39 16.36 -12.15
N VAL A 33 -1.66 17.12 -11.09
CA VAL A 33 -1.39 16.71 -9.70
C VAL A 33 -2.21 15.48 -9.33
N MET A 34 -3.48 15.42 -9.71
CA MET A 34 -4.33 14.26 -9.45
C MET A 34 -3.80 12.99 -10.13
N VAL A 35 -3.34 13.10 -11.39
CA VAL A 35 -2.73 11.96 -12.11
C VAL A 35 -1.42 11.53 -11.45
N VAL A 36 -0.54 12.47 -11.08
CA VAL A 36 0.74 12.15 -10.40
C VAL A 36 0.48 11.46 -9.07
N PHE A 37 -0.45 11.97 -8.26
CA PHE A 37 -0.81 11.35 -6.98
C PHE A 37 -1.40 9.96 -7.16
N GLY A 38 -2.25 9.75 -8.16
CA GLY A 38 -2.76 8.42 -8.51
C GLY A 38 -1.63 7.43 -8.85
N ILE A 39 -0.62 7.87 -9.62
CA ILE A 39 0.54 7.02 -9.96
C ILE A 39 1.36 6.68 -8.70
N VAL A 40 1.58 7.64 -7.81
CA VAL A 40 2.34 7.45 -6.57
C VAL A 40 1.64 6.45 -5.63
N ASP A 41 0.36 6.65 -5.36
CA ASP A 41 -0.41 5.74 -4.50
C ASP A 41 -0.47 4.33 -5.09
N PHE A 42 -0.69 4.22 -6.41
CA PHE A 42 -0.77 2.91 -7.08
C PHE A 42 0.56 2.15 -7.04
N GLY A 43 1.68 2.82 -7.33
CA GLY A 43 3.01 2.22 -7.26
C GLY A 43 3.34 1.73 -5.85
N TRP A 44 2.92 2.50 -4.84
CA TRP A 44 3.14 2.15 -3.44
C TRP A 44 2.25 1.01 -2.95
N ALA A 45 1.00 0.93 -3.42
CA ALA A 45 0.10 -0.20 -3.16
C ALA A 45 0.67 -1.52 -3.73
N ILE A 46 1.14 -1.53 -4.98
CA ILE A 46 1.76 -2.72 -5.59
C ILE A 46 3.01 -3.17 -4.84
N ASN A 47 3.85 -2.22 -4.42
CA ASN A 47 5.06 -2.54 -3.66
C ASN A 47 4.70 -3.28 -2.35
N ARG A 48 3.71 -2.77 -1.61
CA ARG A 48 3.23 -3.42 -0.38
C ARG A 48 2.58 -4.77 -0.63
N ASP A 49 1.78 -4.91 -1.69
CA ASP A 49 1.17 -6.19 -2.08
C ASP A 49 2.23 -7.28 -2.30
N THR A 50 3.32 -6.91 -2.98
CA THR A 50 4.46 -7.80 -3.23
C THR A 50 5.17 -8.19 -1.93
N LEU A 51 5.41 -7.23 -1.04
CA LEU A 51 6.04 -7.49 0.26
C LEU A 51 5.20 -8.41 1.14
N VAL A 52 3.87 -8.18 1.22
CA VAL A 52 2.94 -9.03 1.98
C VAL A 52 2.92 -10.45 1.43
N ASN A 53 2.88 -10.61 0.12
CA ASN A 53 2.93 -11.93 -0.52
C ASN A 53 4.25 -12.67 -0.23
N ASN A 54 5.38 -11.98 -0.33
CA ASN A 54 6.68 -12.56 -0.01
C ASN A 54 6.79 -12.96 1.46
N ALA A 55 6.29 -12.12 2.37
CA ALA A 55 6.28 -12.42 3.80
C ALA A 55 5.39 -13.62 4.14
N ALA A 56 4.21 -13.74 3.52
CA ALA A 56 3.33 -14.90 3.68
C ALA A 56 4.01 -16.19 3.21
N ARG A 57 4.75 -16.13 2.08
CA ARG A 57 5.54 -17.27 1.56
C ARG A 57 6.66 -17.67 2.51
N GLU A 58 7.36 -16.70 3.08
CA GLU A 58 8.44 -16.96 4.02
C GLU A 58 7.91 -17.58 5.32
N GLY A 59 6.78 -17.09 5.84
CA GLY A 59 6.10 -17.71 6.97
C GLY A 59 5.62 -19.13 6.68
N ALA A 60 5.05 -19.37 5.50
CA ALA A 60 4.60 -20.71 5.11
C ALA A 60 5.79 -21.68 4.93
N ARG A 61 6.93 -21.20 4.42
CA ARG A 61 8.17 -21.97 4.31
C ARG A 61 8.67 -22.38 5.69
N GLU A 62 8.70 -21.45 6.64
CA GLU A 62 9.10 -21.76 8.01
C GLU A 62 8.17 -22.82 8.63
N GLY A 63 6.85 -22.62 8.51
CA GLY A 63 5.85 -23.55 9.03
C GLY A 63 5.79 -24.91 8.33
N SER A 64 6.34 -25.02 7.12
CA SER A 64 6.48 -26.31 6.43
C SER A 64 7.62 -27.17 6.98
N LEU A 65 8.66 -26.53 7.55
CA LEU A 65 9.85 -27.19 8.09
C LEU A 65 9.67 -27.51 9.58
N ASP A 66 9.18 -26.54 10.34
CA ASP A 66 8.88 -26.69 11.77
C ASP A 66 7.60 -25.90 12.07
N PRO A 67 6.48 -26.56 12.43
CA PRO A 67 5.21 -25.91 12.69
C PRO A 67 5.18 -25.19 14.05
N ASP A 68 6.15 -24.29 14.30
CA ASP A 68 6.14 -23.34 15.40
C ASP A 68 5.48 -22.02 14.99
N GLN A 69 4.32 -21.73 15.59
CA GLN A 69 3.57 -20.50 15.35
C GLN A 69 4.40 -19.24 15.65
N ALA A 70 5.24 -19.26 16.68
CA ALA A 70 6.03 -18.09 17.06
C ALA A 70 7.12 -17.79 16.01
N ALA A 71 7.83 -18.82 15.56
CA ALA A 71 8.80 -18.71 14.47
C ALA A 71 8.15 -18.23 13.16
N ILE A 72 6.99 -18.78 12.78
CA ILE A 72 6.24 -18.35 11.58
C ILE A 72 5.90 -16.86 11.65
N VAL A 73 5.34 -16.40 12.77
CA VAL A 73 4.98 -14.98 12.94
C VAL A 73 6.23 -14.09 12.93
N ALA A 74 7.33 -14.53 13.52
CA ALA A 74 8.60 -13.81 13.49
C ALA A 74 9.16 -13.70 12.07
N ALA A 75 9.13 -14.78 11.28
CA ALA A 75 9.58 -14.80 9.89
C ALA A 75 8.77 -13.83 9.01
N VAL A 76 7.45 -13.82 9.17
CA VAL A 76 6.57 -12.85 8.50
C VAL A 76 6.92 -11.42 8.89
N ARG A 77 7.07 -11.13 10.19
CA ARG A 77 7.37 -9.77 10.67
C ARG A 77 8.75 -9.27 10.24
N ASN A 78 9.76 -10.13 10.27
CA ASN A 78 11.10 -9.79 9.79
C ASN A 78 11.09 -9.41 8.31
N SER A 79 10.24 -10.05 7.51
CA SER A 79 10.06 -9.74 6.09
C SER A 79 9.33 -8.41 5.83
N LEU A 80 8.62 -7.88 6.83
CA LEU A 80 7.79 -6.67 6.73
C LEU A 80 8.35 -5.48 7.53
N VAL A 81 9.55 -5.58 8.08
CA VAL A 81 10.19 -4.54 8.91
C VAL A 81 10.30 -3.18 8.20
N SER A 82 10.40 -3.18 6.86
CA SER A 82 10.50 -1.95 6.06
C SER A 82 9.18 -1.20 5.95
N ILE A 83 8.04 -1.85 6.21
CA ILE A 83 6.70 -1.26 6.12
C ILE A 83 5.96 -1.19 7.46
N GLU A 84 6.45 -1.92 8.48
CA GLU A 84 5.96 -1.83 9.85
C GLU A 84 7.02 -1.22 10.79
N PRO A 85 6.86 0.05 11.18
CA PRO A 85 7.64 0.63 12.26
C PRO A 85 7.39 -0.13 13.56
N VAL A 86 8.47 -0.68 14.13
CA VAL A 86 8.47 -1.38 15.43
C VAL A 86 7.84 -0.47 16.49
N GLY A 87 6.82 -0.96 17.19
CA GLY A 87 6.20 -0.26 18.33
C GLY A 87 4.90 0.52 18.03
N GLN A 88 4.27 0.34 16.87
CA GLN A 88 2.92 0.87 16.62
C GLN A 88 1.83 -0.09 17.09
N THR A 89 0.94 0.40 17.97
CA THR A 89 -0.28 -0.29 18.41
C THR A 89 -1.51 0.55 18.05
N PRO A 90 -2.52 0.00 17.33
CA PRO A 90 -2.56 -1.35 16.79
C PRO A 90 -1.61 -1.55 15.60
N SER A 91 -1.00 -2.74 15.49
CA SER A 91 -0.22 -3.12 14.32
C SER A 91 -1.11 -3.08 13.07
N LYS A 92 -0.64 -2.46 11.99
CA LYS A 92 -1.35 -2.48 10.70
C LYS A 92 -1.26 -3.86 10.03
N ILE A 93 -0.41 -4.75 10.54
CA ILE A 93 -0.22 -6.11 10.04
C ILE A 93 -0.85 -7.10 11.01
N THR A 94 -1.77 -7.89 10.50
CA THR A 94 -2.34 -9.05 11.18
C THR A 94 -1.81 -10.32 10.52
N VAL A 95 -1.17 -11.19 11.31
CA VAL A 95 -0.71 -12.50 10.85
C VAL A 95 -1.60 -13.56 11.48
N THR A 96 -2.23 -14.38 10.65
CA THR A 96 -3.05 -15.51 11.07
C THR A 96 -2.42 -16.78 10.54
N VAL A 97 -2.15 -17.73 11.44
CA VAL A 97 -1.58 -19.03 11.11
C VAL A 97 -2.65 -20.09 11.35
N GLY A 98 -2.91 -20.90 10.34
CA GLY A 98 -3.80 -22.05 10.38
C GLY A 98 -3.11 -23.29 9.84
N CYS A 99 -3.75 -24.44 9.99
CA CYS A 99 -3.30 -25.67 9.34
C CYS A 99 -4.47 -26.58 8.98
N ARG A 100 -4.16 -27.57 8.16
CA ARG A 100 -5.02 -28.68 7.77
C ARG A 100 -4.27 -29.99 7.96
N ARG A 101 -4.92 -30.98 8.55
CA ARG A 101 -4.32 -32.31 8.80
C ARG A 101 -4.25 -33.12 7.49
N PRO A 102 -3.51 -34.24 7.45
CA PRO A 102 -3.42 -35.10 6.27
C PRO A 102 -4.77 -35.69 5.81
N ASP A 103 -5.75 -35.77 6.71
CA ASP A 103 -7.12 -36.23 6.46
C ASP A 103 -8.05 -35.12 5.94
N ASP A 104 -7.49 -33.96 5.61
CA ASP A 104 -8.22 -32.78 5.14
C ASP A 104 -9.12 -32.12 6.21
N SER A 105 -8.94 -32.46 7.50
CA SER A 105 -9.62 -31.76 8.61
C SER A 105 -8.91 -30.46 9.01
N VAL A 106 -9.67 -29.42 9.33
CA VAL A 106 -9.10 -28.14 9.81
C VAL A 106 -8.53 -28.32 11.22
N CYS A 107 -7.35 -27.75 11.46
CA CYS A 107 -6.75 -27.74 12.79
C CYS A 107 -7.59 -26.94 13.79
N THR A 108 -7.71 -27.47 15.01
CA THR A 108 -8.36 -26.80 16.13
C THR A 108 -7.36 -26.08 17.03
N ASN A 109 -6.15 -26.62 17.13
CA ASN A 109 -5.01 -26.04 17.81
C ASN A 109 -3.76 -26.27 16.96
N PHE A 110 -3.19 -25.19 16.43
CA PHE A 110 -2.03 -25.25 15.55
C PHE A 110 -0.86 -26.01 16.17
N ALA A 111 -0.55 -25.76 17.45
CA ALA A 111 0.63 -26.33 18.13
C ALA A 111 0.59 -27.86 18.27
N THR A 112 -0.60 -28.47 18.23
CA THR A 112 -0.76 -29.93 18.38
C THR A 112 -1.22 -30.62 17.10
N ASP A 113 -1.94 -29.90 16.24
CA ASP A 113 -2.57 -30.45 15.04
C ASP A 113 -1.73 -30.29 13.78
N ALA A 114 -0.77 -29.37 13.78
CA ALA A 114 0.17 -29.19 12.69
C ALA A 114 1.19 -30.33 12.70
N VAL A 115 0.91 -31.37 11.92
CA VAL A 115 1.71 -32.59 11.84
C VAL A 115 2.24 -32.80 10.41
N ALA A 116 3.34 -33.55 10.31
CA ALA A 116 3.94 -33.94 9.03
C ALA A 116 2.89 -34.57 8.09
N GLY A 117 2.94 -34.17 6.82
CA GLY A 117 1.94 -34.53 5.80
C GLY A 117 0.67 -33.66 5.80
N GLY A 118 0.50 -32.78 6.79
CA GLY A 118 -0.52 -31.73 6.79
C GLY A 118 -0.14 -30.54 5.91
N THR A 119 -0.94 -29.48 5.95
CA THR A 119 -0.72 -28.21 5.23
C THR A 119 -0.75 -27.06 6.22
N VAL A 120 0.27 -26.20 6.20
CA VAL A 120 0.29 -24.92 6.91
C VAL A 120 -0.35 -23.85 6.02
N ILE A 121 -1.17 -23.00 6.61
CA ILE A 121 -1.89 -21.91 5.95
C ILE A 121 -1.49 -20.62 6.65
N VAL A 122 -0.77 -19.75 5.96
CA VAL A 122 -0.34 -18.45 6.50
C VAL A 122 -1.08 -17.35 5.79
N THR A 123 -1.85 -16.58 6.55
CA THR A 123 -2.58 -15.41 6.08
C THR A 123 -1.97 -14.15 6.68
N VAL A 124 -1.60 -13.21 5.82
CA VAL A 124 -1.06 -11.91 6.21
C VAL A 124 -2.02 -10.85 5.67
N ALA A 125 -2.58 -10.07 6.58
CA ALA A 125 -3.44 -8.93 6.28
C ALA A 125 -2.71 -7.63 6.65
N LEU A 126 -2.69 -6.67 5.72
CA LEU A 126 -2.10 -5.35 5.92
C LEU A 126 -3.17 -4.28 5.69
N ASP A 127 -3.40 -3.43 6.67
CA ASP A 127 -4.22 -2.24 6.52
C ASP A 127 -3.44 -1.14 5.76
N HIS A 128 -3.76 -0.98 4.47
CA HIS A 128 -3.11 -0.03 3.60
C HIS A 128 -3.83 1.32 3.64
N SER A 129 -3.28 2.28 4.37
CA SER A 129 -3.70 3.69 4.33
C SER A 129 -2.99 4.44 3.21
N TRP A 130 -3.71 5.16 2.35
CA TRP A 130 -3.15 5.98 1.26
C TRP A 130 -2.12 7.01 1.74
N ILE A 131 -1.14 7.36 0.89
CA ILE A 131 -0.14 8.38 1.22
C ILE A 131 -0.57 9.76 0.73
N THR A 132 -1.29 9.83 -0.40
CA THR A 132 -1.75 11.13 -0.91
C THR A 132 -3.14 11.50 -0.38
N PRO A 133 -3.44 12.80 -0.23
CA PRO A 133 -4.76 13.26 0.17
C PRO A 133 -5.87 12.85 -0.82
N VAL A 134 -5.52 12.64 -2.09
CA VAL A 134 -6.49 12.19 -3.10
C VAL A 134 -7.00 10.79 -2.75
N GLY A 135 -6.13 9.88 -2.30
CA GLY A 135 -6.54 8.55 -1.83
C GLY A 135 -7.55 8.61 -0.67
N SER A 136 -7.32 9.49 0.32
CA SER A 136 -8.26 9.66 1.44
C SER A 136 -9.65 10.16 1.05
N THR A 137 -9.81 10.80 -0.11
CA THR A 137 -11.15 11.17 -0.63
C THR A 137 -11.95 9.98 -1.15
N PHE A 138 -11.30 8.84 -1.40
CA PHE A 138 -11.92 7.60 -1.87
C PHE A 138 -12.07 6.53 -0.76
N GLY A 139 -11.67 6.86 0.48
CA GLY A 139 -11.73 5.98 1.66
C GLY A 139 -10.43 6.00 2.46
N ASP A 140 -10.47 5.60 3.73
CA ASP A 140 -9.31 5.67 4.64
C ASP A 140 -8.23 4.62 4.36
N GLY A 141 -8.56 3.56 3.59
CA GLY A 141 -7.62 2.52 3.21
C GLY A 141 -8.26 1.31 2.55
N VAL A 142 -7.41 0.31 2.25
CA VAL A 142 -7.81 -1.01 1.73
C VAL A 142 -7.07 -2.08 2.52
N GLU A 143 -7.76 -3.13 2.95
CA GLU A 143 -7.10 -4.29 3.55
C GLU A 143 -6.49 -5.18 2.46
N LEU A 144 -5.17 -5.33 2.47
CA LEU A 144 -4.43 -6.21 1.58
C LEU A 144 -4.20 -7.54 2.28
N THR A 145 -4.99 -8.55 1.91
CA THR A 145 -4.92 -9.89 2.50
C THR A 145 -4.33 -10.89 1.52
N LYS A 146 -3.28 -11.60 1.93
CA LYS A 146 -2.67 -12.70 1.17
C LYS A 146 -2.61 -13.96 2.00
N THR A 147 -2.98 -15.07 1.39
CA THR A 147 -2.92 -16.40 1.99
C THR A 147 -1.99 -17.28 1.16
N VAL A 148 -1.11 -18.01 1.84
CA VAL A 148 -0.18 -18.96 1.25
C VAL A 148 -0.29 -20.28 1.98
N GLU A 149 -0.32 -21.36 1.23
CA GLU A 149 -0.39 -22.71 1.75
C GLU A 149 0.85 -23.51 1.34
N MET A 150 1.43 -24.27 2.28
CA MET A 150 2.55 -25.18 2.03
C MET A 150 2.36 -26.49 2.79
N ARG A 151 2.86 -27.59 2.22
CA ARG A 151 2.79 -28.90 2.87
C ARG A 151 3.85 -28.99 3.97
N ILE A 152 3.49 -29.55 5.11
CA ILE A 152 4.41 -29.81 6.23
C ILE A 152 5.18 -31.09 5.93
N GLU A 153 6.51 -31.01 6.00
CA GLU A 153 7.44 -32.13 5.74
C GLU A 153 7.55 -33.12 6.91
#